data_AF-A0A936WIS4-F1
#
_entry.id   AF-A0A936WIS4-F1
#
_cell.length_a   1.000
_cell.length_b   1.000
_cell.length_c   1.000
_cell.angle_alpha   90.00
_cell.angle_beta   90.00
_cell.angle_gamma   90.00
#
_symmetry.space_group_name_H-M   'P 1'
#
loop_
_entity.id
_entity.type
_entity.pdbx_description
1 polymer ?
#
loop_
_entity_poly.entity_id
_entity_poly.type
_entity_poly.pdbx_seq_one_letter_code
_entity_poly.pdbx_strand_id
1 'polypeptide(L)'
;MISTFDLKHTLILGWPVLSILFLFSILTVSIFLECWSLHRGIRSVLNKGGDGAGLKSLFDRAERRLALLGTLANAAPFVGLLGTVIGIIRAFHTISQASGGGGGMSLVAGGISEALVSTAAGLAVAIPASMIFNYFTFHNEKLMETAGLD
;
A
#
# COMPACT_ATOMS: atom_id res chain seq x y z
N MET A 1 31.50 17.77 -0.32
CA MET A 1 31.53 16.68 -1.32
C MET A 1 30.97 15.43 -0.67
N ILE A 2 29.68 15.20 -0.87
CA ILE A 2 28.96 14.00 -0.42
C ILE A 2 29.22 12.96 -1.52
N SER A 3 30.44 12.43 -1.53
CA SER A 3 30.92 11.55 -2.58
C SER A 3 30.40 10.14 -2.34
N THR A 4 29.42 9.72 -3.15
CA THR A 4 29.47 8.53 -4.05
C THR A 4 30.05 7.19 -3.54
N PHE A 5 30.24 7.01 -2.24
CA PHE A 5 30.79 5.83 -1.55
C PHE A 5 29.80 5.51 -0.41
N ASP A 6 28.58 5.06 -0.67
CA ASP A 6 28.35 3.63 -0.89
C ASP A 6 26.95 3.43 -1.51
N LEU A 7 26.80 3.92 -2.75
CA LEU A 7 25.59 3.75 -3.55
C LEU A 7 25.61 2.42 -4.31
N LYS A 8 26.47 1.45 -3.95
CA LYS A 8 26.56 0.14 -4.62
C LYS A 8 26.48 -1.05 -3.67
N HIS A 9 26.96 -0.99 -2.42
CA HIS A 9 26.69 -2.06 -1.44
C HIS A 9 25.37 -1.83 -0.69
N THR A 10 24.97 -0.58 -0.45
CA THR A 10 23.61 -0.20 0.00
C THR A 10 22.55 -0.50 -1.07
N LEU A 11 22.98 -0.54 -2.34
CA LEU A 11 22.16 -0.76 -3.55
C LEU A 11 21.82 -2.24 -3.82
N ILE A 12 22.46 -3.19 -3.15
CA ILE A 12 22.25 -4.64 -3.45
C ILE A 12 21.22 -5.27 -2.48
N LEU A 13 20.89 -4.65 -1.34
CA LEU A 13 20.07 -5.28 -0.28
C LEU A 13 18.88 -4.46 0.23
N GLY A 14 18.77 -3.16 -0.10
CA GLY A 14 17.56 -2.33 0.11
C GLY A 14 16.56 -2.36 -1.05
N TRP A 15 17.03 -2.75 -2.25
CA TRP A 15 16.22 -2.92 -3.45
C TRP A 15 15.04 -3.89 -3.33
N PRO A 16 15.09 -5.05 -2.62
CA PRO A 16 13.93 -5.94 -2.58
C PRO A 16 12.73 -5.29 -1.89
N VAL A 17 12.92 -4.54 -0.80
CA VAL A 17 11.81 -3.89 -0.07
C VAL A 17 11.28 -2.68 -0.84
N LEU A 18 12.16 -1.86 -1.41
CA LEU A 18 11.76 -0.74 -2.28
C LEU A 18 11.12 -1.21 -3.59
N SER A 19 11.54 -2.34 -4.15
CA SER A 19 10.92 -2.97 -5.33
C SER A 19 9.58 -3.60 -4.98
N ILE A 20 9.45 -4.23 -3.81
CA ILE A 20 8.16 -4.70 -3.28
C ILE A 20 7.24 -3.50 -3.09
N LEU A 21 7.70 -2.39 -2.51
CA LEU A 21 6.92 -1.15 -2.33
C LEU A 21 6.58 -0.46 -3.66
N PHE A 22 7.46 -0.49 -4.65
CA PHE A 22 7.20 0.04 -5.98
C PHE A 22 6.17 -0.83 -6.73
N LEU A 23 6.29 -2.16 -6.64
CA LEU A 23 5.26 -3.09 -7.11
C LEU A 23 3.94 -2.91 -6.35
N PHE A 24 4.00 -2.68 -5.04
CA PHE A 24 2.82 -2.42 -4.20
C PHE A 24 2.18 -1.08 -4.55
N SER A 25 2.98 -0.06 -4.88
CA SER A 25 2.52 1.24 -5.37
C SER A 25 1.83 1.10 -6.73
N ILE A 26 2.41 0.34 -7.68
CA ILE A 26 1.80 0.00 -8.97
C ILE A 26 0.51 -0.81 -8.78
N LEU A 27 0.49 -1.76 -7.83
CA LEU A 27 -0.69 -2.54 -7.49
C LEU A 27 -1.80 -1.64 -6.93
N THR A 28 -1.46 -0.67 -6.08
CA THR A 28 -2.42 0.29 -5.50
C THR A 28 -3.05 1.17 -6.57
N VAL A 29 -2.24 1.67 -7.52
CA VAL A 29 -2.74 2.44 -8.67
C VAL A 29 -3.59 1.57 -9.60
N SER A 30 -3.21 0.31 -9.82
CA SER A 30 -3.99 -0.64 -10.63
C SER A 30 -5.35 -0.94 -10.00
N ILE A 31 -5.40 -1.12 -8.69
CA ILE A 31 -6.64 -1.37 -7.95
C ILE A 31 -7.50 -0.10 -7.90
N PHE A 32 -6.89 1.08 -7.76
CA PHE A 32 -7.60 2.35 -7.85
C PHE A 32 -8.29 2.51 -9.22
N LEU A 33 -7.58 2.18 -10.31
CA LEU A 33 -8.14 2.21 -11.66
C LEU A 33 -9.27 1.20 -11.85
N GLU A 34 -9.15 -0.02 -11.30
CA GLU A 34 -10.23 -1.01 -11.31
C GLU A 34 -11.46 -0.55 -10.50
N CYS A 35 -11.26 0.06 -9.34
CA CYS A 35 -12.35 0.56 -8.50
C CYS A 35 -13.09 1.72 -9.18
N TRP A 36 -12.34 2.64 -9.81
CA TRP A 36 -12.92 3.73 -10.60
C TRP A 36 -13.64 3.25 -11.86
N SER A 37 -13.17 2.16 -12.47
CA SER A 37 -13.81 1.52 -13.62
C SER A 37 -15.15 0.86 -13.24
N LEU A 38 -15.20 0.15 -12.11
CA LEU A 38 -16.43 -0.52 -11.65
C LEU A 38 -17.55 0.46 -11.29
N HIS A 39 -17.22 1.57 -10.63
CA HIS A 39 -18.22 2.59 -10.28
C HIS A 39 -18.85 3.22 -11.52
N ARG A 40 -18.04 3.48 -12.56
CA ARG A 40 -18.54 3.91 -13.88
C ARG A 40 -19.46 2.87 -14.52
N GLY A 41 -19.16 1.58 -14.35
CA GLY A 41 -19.98 0.46 -14.82
C GLY A 41 -21.37 0.44 -14.18
N ILE A 42 -21.45 0.48 -12.84
CA ILE A 42 -22.72 0.47 -12.09
C ILE A 42 -23.62 1.65 -12.49
N ARG A 43 -23.04 2.85 -12.57
CA ARG A 43 -23.77 4.05 -12.98
C ARG A 43 -24.28 3.98 -14.42
N SER A 44 -23.55 3.32 -15.32
CA SER A 44 -23.99 3.14 -16.71
C SER A 44 -25.19 2.20 -16.86
N VAL A 45 -25.31 1.19 -15.99
CA VAL A 45 -26.41 0.20 -16.00
C VAL A 45 -27.66 0.79 -15.33
N LEU A 46 -27.50 1.48 -14.21
CA LEU A 46 -28.59 2.24 -13.57
C LEU A 46 -29.20 3.27 -14.54
N ASN A 47 -28.36 4.03 -15.25
CA ASN A 47 -28.85 5.06 -16.18
C ASN A 47 -29.53 4.48 -17.44
N LYS A 48 -29.30 3.20 -17.75
CA LYS A 48 -29.94 2.49 -18.86
C LYS A 48 -31.25 1.80 -18.47
N GLY A 49 -31.70 1.92 -17.21
CA GLY A 49 -32.85 1.16 -16.70
C GLY A 49 -32.55 -0.34 -16.65
N GLY A 50 -31.32 -0.71 -16.28
CA GLY A 50 -30.85 -2.08 -16.28
C GLY A 50 -31.60 -3.00 -15.31
N ASP A 51 -31.66 -4.28 -15.67
CA ASP A 51 -32.27 -5.35 -14.88
C ASP A 51 -31.70 -5.43 -13.44
N GLY A 52 -32.58 -5.55 -12.45
CA GLY A 52 -32.22 -5.66 -11.03
C GLY A 52 -31.31 -6.85 -10.73
N ALA A 53 -31.46 -7.96 -11.45
CA ALA A 53 -30.57 -9.12 -11.32
C ALA A 53 -29.14 -8.79 -11.79
N GLY A 54 -29.03 -8.03 -12.89
CA GLY A 54 -27.74 -7.55 -13.40
C GLY A 54 -27.09 -6.57 -12.42
N LEU A 55 -27.86 -5.64 -11.88
CA LEU A 55 -27.36 -4.63 -10.93
C LEU A 55 -26.86 -5.26 -9.63
N LYS A 56 -27.60 -6.22 -9.07
CA LYS A 56 -27.17 -6.97 -7.88
C LYS A 56 -25.84 -7.68 -8.08
N SER A 57 -25.67 -8.35 -9.23
CA SER A 57 -24.41 -9.03 -9.55
C SER A 57 -23.21 -8.08 -9.65
N LEU A 58 -23.42 -6.82 -10.04
CA LEU A 58 -22.37 -5.80 -10.10
C LEU A 58 -22.01 -5.29 -8.71
N PHE A 59 -23.00 -5.10 -7.83
CA PHE A 59 -22.75 -4.74 -6.43
C PHE A 59 -21.97 -5.83 -5.70
N ASP A 60 -22.35 -7.11 -5.83
CA ASP A 60 -21.61 -8.23 -5.25
C ASP A 60 -20.14 -8.26 -5.70
N ARG A 61 -19.89 -7.95 -6.98
CA ARG A 61 -18.52 -7.86 -7.53
C ARG A 61 -17.77 -6.64 -6.98
N ALA A 62 -18.45 -5.51 -6.82
CA ALA A 62 -17.86 -4.31 -6.23
C ALA A 62 -17.51 -4.53 -4.75
N GLU A 63 -18.40 -5.15 -3.98
CA GLU A 63 -18.20 -5.47 -2.56
C GLU A 63 -16.98 -6.39 -2.36
N ARG A 64 -16.85 -7.47 -3.16
CA ARG A 64 -15.66 -8.34 -3.11
C ARG A 64 -14.37 -7.58 -3.38
N ARG A 65 -14.37 -6.65 -4.34
CA ARG A 65 -13.18 -5.84 -4.65
C ARG A 65 -12.89 -4.79 -3.58
N LEU A 66 -13.92 -4.23 -2.96
CA LEU A 66 -13.77 -3.33 -1.81
C LEU A 66 -13.22 -4.07 -0.59
N ALA A 67 -13.67 -5.29 -0.32
CA ALA A 67 -13.13 -6.11 0.77
C ALA A 67 -11.63 -6.37 0.59
N LEU A 68 -11.17 -6.65 -0.64
CA LEU A 68 -9.74 -6.75 -0.96
C LEU A 68 -9.00 -5.43 -0.74
N LEU A 69 -9.58 -4.30 -1.14
CA LEU A 69 -8.99 -2.98 -0.94
C LEU A 69 -8.87 -2.62 0.55
N GLY A 70 -9.89 -2.91 1.36
CA GLY A 70 -9.84 -2.75 2.81
C GLY A 70 -8.78 -3.63 3.47
N THR A 71 -8.63 -4.87 2.99
CA THR A 71 -7.57 -5.78 3.46
C THR A 71 -6.19 -5.21 3.16
N LEU A 72 -5.97 -4.69 1.96
CA LEU A 72 -4.71 -4.05 1.57
C LEU A 72 -4.44 -2.77 2.35
N ALA A 73 -5.45 -1.94 2.58
CA ALA A 73 -5.33 -0.74 3.40
C ALA A 73 -4.86 -1.05 4.83
N ASN A 74 -5.34 -2.17 5.39
CA ASN A 74 -4.94 -2.62 6.72
C ASN A 74 -3.58 -3.36 6.72
N ALA A 75 -3.24 -4.07 5.65
CA ALA A 75 -1.99 -4.83 5.55
C ALA A 75 -0.77 -3.96 5.21
N ALA A 76 -0.94 -2.92 4.40
CA ALA A 76 0.16 -2.07 3.91
C ALA A 76 1.03 -1.43 5.02
N PRO A 77 0.47 -0.90 6.13
CA PRO A 77 1.26 -0.37 7.24
C PRO A 77 2.13 -1.44 7.90
N PHE A 78 1.63 -2.67 8.03
CA PHE A 78 2.38 -3.77 8.65
C PHE A 78 3.56 -4.21 7.79
N VAL A 79 3.42 -4.16 6.46
CA VAL A 79 4.54 -4.39 5.53
C VAL A 79 5.60 -3.30 5.69
N GLY A 80 5.20 -2.03 5.81
CA GLY A 80 6.12 -0.92 6.08
C GLY A 80 6.88 -1.08 7.40
N LEU A 81 6.17 -1.46 8.47
CA LEU A 81 6.73 -1.75 9.79
C LEU A 81 7.67 -2.95 9.79
N LEU A 82 7.37 -4.01 9.03
CA LEU A 82 8.29 -5.13 8.86
C LEU A 82 9.64 -4.67 8.27
N GLY A 83 9.60 -3.73 7.32
CA GLY A 83 10.82 -3.13 6.76
C GLY A 83 11.65 -2.37 7.79
N THR A 84 11.02 -1.72 8.77
CA THR A 84 11.78 -1.07 9.86
C THR A 84 12.46 -2.07 10.77
N VAL A 85 11.75 -3.14 11.12
CA VAL A 85 12.30 -4.21 11.96
C VAL A 85 13.53 -4.81 11.29
N ILE A 86 13.46 -5.11 9.99
CA ILE A 86 14.59 -5.65 9.23
C ILE A 86 15.76 -4.64 9.16
N GLY A 87 15.47 -3.36 8.93
CA GLY A 87 16.49 -2.31 8.85
C GLY A 87 17.22 -2.08 10.18
N ILE A 88 16.48 -2.09 11.30
CA ILE A 88 17.06 -1.97 12.65
C ILE A 88 17.93 -3.18 12.98
N ILE A 89 17.45 -4.41 12.73
CA ILE A 89 18.24 -5.64 12.96
C ILE A 89 19.56 -5.58 12.19
N ARG A 90 19.53 -5.13 10.93
CA ARG A 90 20.73 -4.97 10.11
C ARG A 90 21.67 -3.90 10.63
N ALA A 91 21.14 -2.74 11.04
CA ALA A 91 21.94 -1.67 11.63
C ALA A 91 22.75 -2.18 12.83
N PHE A 92 22.12 -2.94 13.72
CA PHE A 92 22.80 -3.57 14.86
C PHE A 92 23.80 -4.66 14.45
N HIS A 93 23.47 -5.48 13.45
CA HIS A 93 24.38 -6.52 12.93
C HIS A 93 25.65 -5.95 12.27
N THR A 94 25.57 -4.76 11.69
CA THR A 94 26.74 -4.06 11.13
C THR A 94 27.65 -3.52 12.24
N ILE A 95 27.09 -3.01 13.35
CA ILE A 95 27.88 -2.63 14.53
C ILE A 95 28.63 -3.84 15.09
N SER A 96 27.96 -4.98 15.24
CA SER A 96 28.57 -6.16 15.86
C SER A 96 29.75 -6.73 15.08
N GLN A 97 29.79 -6.51 13.76
CA GLN A 97 30.90 -6.92 12.89
C GLN A 97 32.00 -5.85 12.77
N ALA A 98 31.66 -4.57 12.96
CA ALA A 98 32.61 -3.48 12.95
C ALA A 98 33.49 -3.53 14.21
N SER A 99 34.63 -4.21 14.08
CA SER A 99 35.62 -4.42 15.13
C SER A 99 36.37 -3.11 15.44
N GLY A 100 35.76 -2.21 16.23
CA GLY A 100 36.40 -0.97 16.66
C GLY A 100 35.39 0.13 16.92
N GLY A 101 35.08 0.38 18.19
CA GLY A 101 33.98 1.21 18.71
C GLY A 101 33.97 2.71 18.34
N GLY A 102 34.65 3.16 17.29
CA GLY A 102 34.69 4.56 16.85
C GLY A 102 33.77 4.92 15.68
N GLY A 103 33.39 3.98 14.82
CA GLY A 103 32.65 4.25 13.57
C GLY A 103 31.16 3.87 13.55
N GLY A 104 30.67 3.20 14.61
CA GLY A 104 29.36 2.53 14.60
C GLY A 104 28.15 3.47 14.54
N MET A 105 28.21 4.64 15.18
CA MET A 105 27.02 5.49 15.35
C MET A 105 26.51 6.10 14.03
N SER A 106 27.42 6.51 13.14
CA SER A 106 27.05 7.05 11.82
C SER A 106 26.47 5.97 10.90
N LEU A 107 26.96 4.73 11.00
CA LEU A 107 26.45 3.59 10.22
C LEU A 107 25.03 3.20 10.66
N VAL A 108 24.77 3.25 11.96
CA VAL A 108 23.44 2.97 12.53
C VAL A 108 22.43 4.03 12.14
N ALA A 109 22.82 5.32 12.21
CA ALA A 109 21.96 6.42 11.80
C ALA A 109 21.48 6.26 10.34
N GLY A 110 22.37 5.80 9.44
CA GLY A 110 22.00 5.47 8.06
C GLY A 110 20.98 4.33 7.97
N GLY A 111 21.23 3.20 8.63
CA GLY A 111 20.34 2.04 8.60
C GLY A 111 18.95 2.30 9.22
N ILE A 112 18.88 3.13 10.26
CA ILE A 112 17.61 3.55 10.86
C ILE A 112 16.87 4.54 9.95
N SER A 113 17.58 5.46 9.30
CA SER A 113 16.97 6.39 8.34
C SER A 113 16.29 5.64 7.18
N GLU A 114 16.94 4.61 6.63
CA GLU A 114 16.35 3.78 5.56
C GLU A 114 15.15 2.97 6.06
N ALA A 115 15.22 2.42 7.27
CA ALA A 115 14.09 1.77 7.91
C ALA A 115 12.86 2.70 7.94
N LEU A 116 13.01 3.94 8.41
CA LEU A 116 11.90 4.89 8.54
C LEU A 116 11.24 5.23 7.19
N VAL A 117 12.01 5.26 6.08
CA VAL A 117 11.45 5.47 4.74
C VAL A 117 10.50 4.34 4.33
N SER A 118 10.78 3.08 4.71
CA SER A 118 9.88 1.94 4.46
C SER A 118 8.52 2.12 5.14
N THR A 119 8.48 2.59 6.39
CA THR A 119 7.21 2.90 7.07
C THR A 119 6.47 4.05 6.41
N ALA A 120 7.18 5.13 6.06
CA ALA A 120 6.58 6.26 5.39
C ALA A 120 5.92 5.84 4.07
N ALA A 121 6.56 4.95 3.31
CA ALA A 121 6.01 4.39 2.08
C ALA A 121 4.79 3.48 2.32
N GLY A 122 4.81 2.63 3.35
CA GLY A 122 3.66 1.80 3.72
C GLY A 122 2.43 2.64 4.12
N LEU A 123 2.65 3.73 4.85
CA LEU A 123 1.59 4.69 5.21
C LEU A 123 1.08 5.48 3.99
N ALA A 124 1.98 5.90 3.10
CA ALA A 124 1.63 6.61 1.88
C ALA A 124 0.69 5.79 0.96
N VAL A 125 0.74 4.47 1.03
CA VAL A 125 -0.20 3.56 0.33
C VAL A 125 -1.47 3.30 1.14
N ALA A 126 -1.34 3.05 2.45
CA ALA A 126 -2.45 2.68 3.32
C ALA A 126 -3.52 3.78 3.45
N ILE A 127 -3.08 5.04 3.60
CA ILE A 127 -3.97 6.19 3.79
C ILE A 127 -4.93 6.37 2.61
N PRO A 128 -4.48 6.51 1.35
CA PRO A 128 -5.39 6.65 0.23
C PRO A 128 -6.26 5.40 0.05
N ALA A 129 -5.71 4.19 0.20
CA ALA A 129 -6.50 2.95 0.10
C ALA A 129 -7.66 2.91 1.11
N SER A 130 -7.41 3.32 2.36
CA SER A 130 -8.43 3.41 3.41
C SER A 130 -9.48 4.48 3.10
N MET A 131 -9.07 5.66 2.62
CA MET A 131 -10.01 6.73 2.24
C MET A 131 -10.94 6.28 1.10
N ILE A 132 -10.38 5.61 0.09
CA ILE A 132 -11.12 5.09 -1.06
C ILE A 132 -12.11 4.00 -0.63
N PHE A 133 -11.65 3.05 0.20
CA PHE A 133 -12.52 2.01 0.75
C PHE A 133 -13.72 2.61 1.49
N ASN A 134 -13.48 3.55 2.41
CA ASN A 134 -14.57 4.20 3.16
C ASN A 134 -15.53 4.97 2.24
N TYR A 135 -15.01 5.70 1.26
CA TYR A 135 -15.82 6.46 0.32
C TYR A 135 -16.75 5.57 -0.52
N PHE A 136 -16.22 4.49 -1.10
CA PHE A 136 -17.00 3.60 -1.96
C PHE A 136 -17.98 2.74 -1.18
N THR A 137 -17.63 2.27 0.03
CA THR A 137 -18.56 1.53 0.88
C THR A 137 -19.81 2.35 1.19
N PHE A 138 -19.63 3.60 1.63
CA PHE A 138 -20.76 4.51 1.90
C PHE A 138 -21.57 4.85 0.64
N HIS A 139 -20.92 4.99 -0.51
CA HIS A 139 -21.61 5.28 -1.76
C HIS A 139 -22.40 4.08 -2.29
N ASN A 140 -21.86 2.85 -2.17
CA ASN A 140 -22.54 1.64 -2.60
C ASN A 140 -23.80 1.38 -1.77
N GLU A 141 -23.71 1.55 -0.45
CA GLU A 141 -24.87 1.43 0.46
C GLU A 141 -26.02 2.36 0.02
N LYS A 142 -25.72 3.64 -0.22
CA LYS A 142 -26.71 4.60 -0.74
C LYS A 142 -27.31 4.19 -2.08
N LEU A 143 -26.48 3.67 -3.00
CA LEU A 143 -26.98 3.25 -4.31
C LEU A 143 -27.88 2.01 -4.23
N MET A 144 -27.61 1.10 -3.29
CA MET A 144 -28.44 -0.08 -3.05
C MET A 144 -29.80 0.32 -2.47
N GLU A 145 -29.82 1.26 -1.53
CA GLU A 145 -31.05 1.85 -0.98
C GLU A 145 -31.88 2.54 -2.08
N THR A 146 -31.24 3.34 -2.94
CA THR A 146 -31.94 4.04 -4.04
C THR A 146 -32.47 3.05 -5.11
N ALA A 147 -31.85 1.87 -5.22
CA ALA A 147 -32.24 0.82 -6.16
C ALA A 147 -33.31 -0.13 -5.59
N GLY A 148 -33.66 -0.02 -4.29
CA GLY A 148 -34.59 -0.93 -3.62
C GLY A 148 -34.11 -2.38 -3.58
N LEU A 149 -32.79 -2.58 -3.40
CA LEU A 149 -32.12 -3.89 -3.38
C LEU A 149 -31.67 -4.33 -1.98
N ASP A 150 -32.31 -3.79 -0.93
CA ASP A 150 -32.06 -4.08 0.49
C ASP A 150 -32.41 -5.53 0.91
#